data_AF-A0A8S3QX68-F1
#
_entry.id   AF-A0A8S3QX68-F1
#
_cell.length_a   1.000
_cell.length_b   1.000
_cell.length_c   1.000
_cell.angle_alpha   90.00
_cell.angle_beta   90.00
_cell.angle_gamma   90.00
#
_symmetry.space_group_name_H-M   'P 1'
#
loop_
_entity.id
_entity.type
_entity.pdbx_description
1 polymer ?
#
loop_
_entity_poly.entity_id
_entity_poly.type
_entity_poly.pdbx_seq_one_letter_code
_entity_poly.pdbx_strand_id
1 'polypeptide(L)'
;MFLALNCNEWKSKGLVDSQTVLIEPITSYGVKLQAVEVYCYMENGVGVTKINHNGERNITVVGYEALGSYSYIVTYNISFEHVVAIIDSSQFCRQFVRWSCKGALIWDTLNDEWTTYWTNRSTAYLATNEKKPPSGFFHGTEVRRTCECGISQTCQESNVLCNCDINDGIWRSDEGYVTNKDALPIVAFFAGDTGDSGEEGHHFIGPLECYGTA
;
A
#
# COMPACT_ATOMS: atom_id res chain seq x y z
N MET A 1 -1.13 6.43 -34.88
CA MET A 1 -1.81 6.97 -33.70
C MET A 1 -0.99 6.56 -32.49
N PHE A 2 -0.54 7.51 -31.66
CA PHE A 2 0.30 7.18 -30.50
C PHE A 2 -0.57 6.68 -29.35
N LEU A 3 -0.18 5.55 -28.74
CA LEU A 3 -0.80 5.05 -27.50
C LEU A 3 -0.67 6.10 -26.40
N ALA A 4 -1.60 6.07 -25.45
CA ALA A 4 -1.54 6.95 -24.28
C ALA A 4 -0.56 6.39 -23.24
N LEU A 5 0.06 7.27 -22.43
CA LEU A 5 0.98 6.90 -21.35
C LEU A 5 0.25 6.26 -20.17
N ASN A 6 -0.99 6.71 -19.91
CA ASN A 6 -1.82 6.25 -18.82
C ASN A 6 -3.31 6.52 -19.12
N CYS A 7 -4.20 6.13 -18.19
CA CYS A 7 -5.64 6.32 -18.34
C CYS A 7 -6.07 7.79 -18.38
N ASN A 8 -5.34 8.69 -17.70
CA ASN A 8 -5.66 10.11 -17.72
C ASN A 8 -5.41 10.74 -19.09
N GLU A 9 -4.37 10.31 -19.80
CA GLU A 9 -4.16 10.72 -21.19
C GLU A 9 -5.20 10.10 -22.14
N TRP A 10 -5.60 8.83 -21.93
CA TRP A 10 -6.73 8.26 -22.68
C TRP A 10 -8.01 9.08 -22.51
N LYS A 11 -8.31 9.51 -21.28
CA LYS A 11 -9.41 10.44 -21.01
C LYS A 11 -9.27 11.75 -21.79
N SER A 12 -8.06 12.31 -21.85
CA SER A 12 -7.76 13.54 -22.60
C SER A 12 -7.90 13.34 -24.12
N LYS A 13 -7.71 12.11 -24.60
CA LYS A 13 -7.94 11.67 -25.99
C LYS A 13 -9.42 11.33 -26.28
N GLY A 14 -10.32 11.52 -25.31
CA GLY A 14 -11.76 11.36 -25.50
C GLY A 14 -12.33 10.03 -25.03
N LEU A 15 -11.58 9.20 -24.31
CA LEU A 15 -12.16 8.02 -23.67
C LEU A 15 -13.08 8.44 -22.52
N VAL A 16 -14.35 8.03 -22.59
CA VAL A 16 -15.40 8.40 -21.64
C VAL A 16 -15.87 7.26 -20.75
N ASP A 17 -15.90 6.03 -21.29
CA ASP A 17 -16.36 4.85 -20.57
C ASP A 17 -15.18 4.07 -19.99
N SER A 18 -15.37 3.49 -18.80
CA SER A 18 -14.41 2.60 -18.18
C SER A 18 -14.25 1.34 -19.03
N GLN A 19 -13.02 1.04 -19.45
CA GLN A 19 -12.73 -0.13 -20.27
C GLN A 19 -11.25 -0.51 -20.18
N THR A 20 -10.95 -1.71 -20.66
CA THR A 20 -9.60 -2.17 -20.90
C THR A 20 -8.99 -1.49 -22.13
N VAL A 21 -7.77 -0.97 -22.00
CA VAL A 21 -7.02 -0.31 -23.08
C VAL A 21 -5.53 -0.64 -23.02
N LEU A 22 -4.83 -0.41 -24.13
CA LEU A 22 -3.37 -0.43 -24.16
C LEU A 22 -2.81 0.94 -23.77
N ILE A 23 -1.83 0.95 -22.88
CA ILE A 23 -1.00 2.11 -22.57
C ILE A 23 0.48 1.81 -22.89
N GLU A 24 1.26 2.84 -23.19
CA GLU A 24 2.70 2.77 -23.43
C GLU A 24 3.43 3.68 -22.42
N PRO A 25 3.61 3.25 -21.16
CA PRO A 25 4.21 4.08 -20.12
C PRO A 25 5.66 4.45 -20.43
N ILE A 26 6.10 5.58 -19.88
CA ILE A 26 7.48 6.05 -19.96
C ILE A 26 8.10 5.98 -18.57
N THR A 27 9.31 5.42 -18.47
CA THR A 27 10.08 5.40 -17.22
C THR A 27 10.53 6.81 -16.83
N SER A 28 10.94 7.00 -15.57
CA SER A 28 11.52 8.26 -15.09
C SER A 28 12.77 8.71 -15.87
N TYR A 29 13.42 7.81 -16.63
CA TYR A 29 14.56 8.11 -17.51
C TYR A 29 14.16 8.43 -18.96
N GLY A 30 12.87 8.53 -19.26
CA GLY A 30 12.39 8.81 -20.62
C GLY A 30 12.37 7.60 -21.56
N VAL A 31 12.51 6.38 -21.03
CA VAL A 31 12.46 5.16 -21.84
C VAL A 31 11.01 4.70 -21.98
N LYS A 32 10.55 4.53 -23.23
CA LYS A 32 9.25 3.93 -23.51
C LYS A 32 9.28 2.43 -23.26
N LEU A 33 8.33 1.94 -22.48
CA LEU A 33 8.12 0.51 -22.29
C LEU A 33 7.28 -0.08 -23.42
N GLN A 34 7.18 -1.40 -23.45
CA GLN A 34 6.23 -2.07 -24.35
C GLN A 34 4.79 -1.73 -23.95
N ALA A 35 3.87 -1.82 -24.91
CA ALA A 35 2.47 -1.60 -24.61
C ALA A 35 1.96 -2.67 -23.63
N VAL A 36 1.20 -2.22 -22.62
CA VAL A 36 0.59 -3.09 -21.61
C VAL A 36 -0.90 -2.81 -21.52
N GLU A 37 -1.67 -3.88 -21.30
CA GLU A 37 -3.11 -3.79 -21.10
C GLU A 37 -3.43 -3.41 -19.66
N VAL A 38 -4.26 -2.37 -19.48
CA VAL A 38 -4.76 -1.93 -18.18
C VAL A 38 -6.26 -1.66 -18.26
N TYR A 39 -6.95 -1.77 -17.13
CA TYR A 39 -8.32 -1.31 -17.03
C TYR A 39 -8.35 0.15 -16.59
N CYS A 40 -8.88 1.03 -17.44
CA CYS A 40 -9.07 2.43 -17.12
C CYS A 40 -10.44 2.66 -16.51
N TYR A 41 -10.44 3.22 -15.30
CA TYR A 41 -11.64 3.66 -14.61
C TYR A 41 -11.88 5.14 -14.92
N MET A 42 -13.02 5.45 -15.52
CA MET A 42 -13.44 6.83 -15.78
C MET A 42 -14.34 7.31 -14.64
N GLU A 43 -13.73 7.94 -13.65
CA GLU A 43 -14.39 8.31 -12.39
C GLU A 43 -14.42 9.83 -12.24
N ASN A 44 -15.62 10.41 -12.15
CA ASN A 44 -15.80 11.86 -11.94
C ASN A 44 -15.01 12.74 -12.93
N GLY A 45 -14.87 12.29 -14.19
CA GLY A 45 -14.12 13.00 -15.23
C GLY A 45 -12.59 12.86 -15.16
N VAL A 46 -12.09 11.92 -14.35
CA VAL A 46 -10.67 11.56 -14.21
C VAL A 46 -10.46 10.14 -14.75
N GLY A 47 -9.42 9.95 -15.56
CA GLY A 47 -8.99 8.62 -15.99
C GLY A 47 -8.02 8.03 -14.98
N VAL A 48 -8.46 7.02 -14.23
CA VAL A 48 -7.67 6.33 -13.20
C VAL A 48 -7.14 5.02 -13.74
N THR A 49 -5.82 4.86 -13.69
CA THR A 49 -5.15 3.59 -13.95
C THR A 49 -5.15 2.79 -12.65
N LYS A 50 -5.88 1.68 -12.62
CA LYS A 50 -5.94 0.79 -11.45
C LYS A 50 -5.21 -0.52 -11.75
N ILE A 51 -4.24 -0.87 -10.91
CA ILE A 51 -3.39 -2.05 -11.10
C ILE A 51 -3.65 -3.03 -9.97
N ASN A 52 -4.15 -4.21 -10.32
CA ASN A 52 -4.52 -5.23 -9.37
C ASN A 52 -3.34 -6.15 -8.99
N HIS A 53 -3.46 -6.87 -7.88
CA HIS A 53 -2.47 -7.84 -7.40
C HIS A 53 -3.10 -9.10 -6.77
N ASN A 54 -2.26 -10.08 -6.44
CA ASN A 54 -2.64 -11.40 -5.89
C ASN A 54 -3.35 -11.42 -4.51
N GLY A 55 -3.56 -10.25 -3.88
CA GLY A 55 -3.82 -10.14 -2.44
C GLY A 55 -4.97 -9.21 -2.04
N GLU A 56 -5.83 -8.82 -2.97
CA GLU A 56 -6.95 -7.89 -2.73
C GLU A 56 -8.13 -8.56 -2.00
N ARG A 57 -7.86 -9.10 -0.81
CA ARG A 57 -8.82 -9.75 0.08
C ARG A 57 -8.32 -9.68 1.52
N ASN A 58 -9.20 -9.91 2.48
CA ASN A 58 -8.78 -10.04 3.88
C ASN A 58 -8.00 -11.34 4.04
N ILE A 59 -6.76 -11.23 4.51
CA ILE A 59 -5.87 -12.37 4.75
C ILE A 59 -5.62 -12.49 6.25
N THR A 60 -6.03 -13.62 6.82
CA THR A 60 -5.83 -13.96 8.23
C THR A 60 -4.38 -14.30 8.54
N VAL A 61 -3.90 -13.83 9.68
CA VAL A 61 -2.57 -14.07 10.25
C VAL A 61 -2.76 -14.57 11.67
N VAL A 62 -2.31 -15.80 11.94
CA VAL A 62 -2.35 -16.48 13.26
C VAL A 62 -1.12 -17.36 13.37
N GLY A 63 -0.53 -17.45 14.56
CA GLY A 63 0.60 -18.32 14.89
C GLY A 63 1.97 -17.69 14.63
N TYR A 64 2.05 -16.37 14.47
CA TYR A 64 3.30 -15.66 14.18
C TYR A 64 3.66 -14.72 15.33
N GLU A 65 4.45 -15.23 16.28
CA GLU A 65 4.86 -14.48 17.47
C GLU A 65 5.98 -13.47 17.16
N ALA A 66 7.07 -13.97 16.57
CA ALA A 66 8.25 -13.14 16.34
C ALA A 66 7.95 -11.98 15.37
N LEU A 67 8.62 -10.85 15.62
CA LEU A 67 8.47 -9.61 14.85
C LEU A 67 8.63 -9.82 13.34
N GLY A 68 7.61 -9.47 12.57
CA GLY A 68 7.58 -9.64 11.11
C GLY A 68 7.83 -11.08 10.65
N SER A 69 7.53 -12.09 11.47
CA SER A 69 7.70 -13.50 11.11
C SER A 69 6.66 -13.99 10.10
N TYR A 70 5.48 -13.36 10.08
CA TYR A 70 4.58 -13.45 8.94
C TYR A 70 5.10 -12.58 7.80
N SER A 71 5.01 -13.07 6.57
CA SER A 71 5.26 -12.27 5.37
C SER A 71 4.30 -12.61 4.24
N TYR A 72 3.91 -11.60 3.48
CA TYR A 72 3.09 -11.73 2.29
C TYR A 72 3.67 -10.87 1.17
N ILE A 73 4.03 -11.51 0.05
CA ILE A 73 4.58 -10.82 -1.12
C ILE A 73 3.46 -10.43 -2.08
N VAL A 74 3.40 -9.14 -2.41
CA VAL A 74 2.44 -8.57 -3.35
C VAL A 74 2.96 -8.73 -4.78
N THR A 75 2.20 -9.46 -5.60
CA THR A 75 2.51 -9.67 -7.02
C THR A 75 1.43 -9.00 -7.87
N TYR A 76 1.80 -7.92 -8.55
CA TYR A 76 0.93 -7.17 -9.46
C TYR A 76 0.66 -7.96 -10.75
N ASN A 77 -0.48 -7.67 -11.38
CA ASN A 77 -0.93 -8.33 -12.61
C ASN A 77 -0.20 -7.88 -13.90
N ILE A 78 0.70 -6.89 -13.78
CA ILE A 78 1.61 -6.45 -14.84
C ILE A 78 3.05 -6.47 -14.32
N SER A 79 4.05 -6.33 -15.21
CA SER A 79 5.44 -6.34 -14.76
C SER A 79 5.74 -5.18 -13.82
N PHE A 80 6.62 -5.42 -12.84
CA PHE A 80 6.99 -4.42 -11.85
C PHE A 80 7.55 -3.13 -12.47
N GLU A 81 8.28 -3.25 -13.59
CA GLU A 81 8.77 -2.12 -14.37
C GLU A 81 7.64 -1.23 -14.90
N HIS A 82 6.55 -1.83 -15.41
CA HIS A 82 5.36 -1.07 -15.83
C HIS A 82 4.67 -0.40 -14.63
N VAL A 83 4.55 -1.08 -13.49
CA VAL A 83 3.97 -0.49 -12.28
C VAL A 83 4.72 0.77 -11.87
N VAL A 84 6.06 0.69 -11.80
CA VAL A 84 6.92 1.84 -11.44
C VAL A 84 6.81 2.97 -12.47
N ALA A 85 6.84 2.66 -13.77
CA ALA A 85 6.69 3.67 -14.82
C ALA A 85 5.33 4.37 -14.78
N ILE A 86 4.24 3.65 -14.50
CA ILE A 86 2.90 4.23 -14.33
C ILE A 86 2.87 5.15 -13.10
N ILE A 87 3.47 4.75 -11.97
CA ILE A 87 3.59 5.61 -10.80
C ILE A 87 4.34 6.87 -11.16
N ASP A 88 5.54 6.75 -11.71
CA ASP A 88 6.42 7.89 -11.96
C ASP A 88 5.81 8.88 -12.95
N SER A 89 5.11 8.39 -13.99
CA SER A 89 4.44 9.21 -15.01
C SER A 89 3.05 9.74 -14.62
N SER A 90 2.49 9.35 -13.47
CA SER A 90 1.19 9.86 -13.00
C SER A 90 1.36 11.04 -12.04
N GLN A 91 0.41 11.97 -12.00
CA GLN A 91 0.52 13.12 -11.09
C GLN A 91 0.31 12.70 -9.63
N PHE A 92 -0.64 11.80 -9.39
CA PHE A 92 -0.98 11.28 -8.07
C PHE A 92 -1.12 9.76 -8.14
N CYS A 93 -0.73 9.09 -7.06
CA CYS A 93 -1.04 7.68 -6.85
C CYS A 93 -1.42 7.46 -5.39
N ARG A 94 -2.26 6.46 -5.14
CA ARG A 94 -2.61 6.01 -3.81
C ARG A 94 -2.78 4.50 -3.75
N GLN A 95 -2.54 3.92 -2.60
CA GLN A 95 -2.84 2.52 -2.33
C GLN A 95 -3.35 2.36 -0.91
N PHE A 96 -4.43 1.60 -0.74
CA PHE A 96 -5.03 1.37 0.57
C PHE A 96 -4.32 0.23 1.29
N VAL A 97 -4.09 0.39 2.59
CA VAL A 97 -3.60 -0.66 3.48
C VAL A 97 -4.41 -0.66 4.77
N ARG A 98 -4.65 -1.84 5.30
CA ARG A 98 -5.34 -2.03 6.57
C ARG A 98 -4.74 -3.18 7.35
N TRP A 99 -4.63 -2.98 8.66
CA TRP A 99 -4.41 -4.02 9.64
C TRP A 99 -5.54 -3.98 10.66
N SER A 100 -6.32 -5.06 10.69
CA SER A 100 -7.25 -5.33 11.79
C SER A 100 -6.61 -6.33 12.72
N CYS A 101 -6.66 -6.08 14.01
CA CYS A 101 -5.88 -6.79 15.02
C CYS A 101 -6.77 -7.15 16.21
N LYS A 102 -6.44 -8.24 16.86
CA LYS A 102 -6.99 -8.64 18.13
C LYS A 102 -5.85 -9.15 18.97
N GLY A 103 -5.37 -8.33 19.90
CA GLY A 103 -4.16 -8.65 20.66
C GLY A 103 -2.93 -8.75 19.76
N ALA A 104 -2.76 -7.83 18.79
CA ALA A 104 -1.66 -7.90 17.82
C ALA A 104 -1.15 -6.49 17.48
N LEU A 105 0.07 -6.19 17.93
CA LEU A 105 0.69 -4.87 17.87
C LEU A 105 1.10 -4.46 16.45
N ILE A 106 1.07 -3.14 16.20
CA ILE A 106 1.79 -2.53 15.08
C ILE A 106 3.19 -2.16 15.54
N TRP A 107 3.27 -1.45 16.66
CA TRP A 107 4.51 -0.97 17.27
C TRP A 107 4.62 -1.44 18.72
N ASP A 108 5.66 -2.21 19.01
CA ASP A 108 6.01 -2.59 20.37
C ASP A 108 6.73 -1.43 21.08
N THR A 109 5.97 -0.70 21.90
CA THR A 109 6.48 0.44 22.66
C THR A 109 7.51 0.07 23.73
N LEU A 110 7.52 -1.18 24.22
CA LEU A 110 8.44 -1.62 25.26
C LEU A 110 9.82 -1.93 24.69
N ASN A 111 9.84 -2.59 23.51
CA ASN A 111 11.09 -2.99 22.86
C ASN A 111 11.57 -2.01 21.79
N ASP A 112 10.77 -0.99 21.44
CA ASP A 112 11.09 -0.01 20.40
C ASP A 112 11.20 -0.63 19.00
N GLU A 113 10.31 -1.59 18.68
CA GLU A 113 10.37 -2.37 17.45
C GLU A 113 9.03 -2.44 16.69
N TRP A 114 9.10 -2.58 15.36
CA TRP A 114 7.92 -2.81 14.52
C TRP A 114 7.58 -4.29 14.52
N THR A 115 6.33 -4.58 14.88
CA THR A 115 5.78 -5.93 14.79
C THR A 115 5.08 -6.14 13.46
N THR A 116 4.32 -5.13 13.03
CA THR A 116 3.53 -5.15 11.79
C THR A 116 3.89 -3.95 10.91
N TYR A 117 4.24 -4.21 9.64
CA TYR A 117 4.67 -3.17 8.70
C TYR A 117 4.56 -3.67 7.26
N TRP A 118 4.75 -2.78 6.29
CA TRP A 118 4.82 -3.13 4.87
C TRP A 118 6.04 -2.46 4.24
N THR A 119 6.45 -2.93 3.06
CA THR A 119 7.59 -2.39 2.30
C THR A 119 7.14 -1.92 0.92
N ASN A 120 7.97 -1.11 0.26
CA ASN A 120 7.72 -0.55 -1.08
C ASN A 120 8.85 -0.78 -2.08
N ARG A 121 8.77 -0.21 -3.29
CA ARG A 121 9.82 -0.27 -4.34
C ARG A 121 11.23 0.09 -3.90
N SER A 122 11.38 1.07 -3.02
CA SER A 122 12.68 1.58 -2.55
C SER A 122 13.28 0.68 -1.46
N THR A 123 12.42 0.02 -0.68
CA THR A 123 12.83 -0.92 0.37
C THR A 123 12.77 -2.39 -0.07
N ALA A 124 12.17 -2.68 -1.23
CA ALA A 124 12.09 -4.03 -1.82
C ALA A 124 13.48 -4.64 -2.05
N TYR A 125 14.45 -3.78 -2.36
CA TYR A 125 15.86 -4.12 -2.60
C TYR A 125 16.74 -4.04 -1.35
N LEU A 126 16.18 -3.65 -0.20
CA LEU A 126 16.94 -3.64 1.02
C LEU A 126 17.05 -5.07 1.55
N ALA A 127 18.10 -5.72 1.09
CA ALA A 127 18.86 -6.74 1.81
C ALA A 127 19.45 -6.19 3.13
N THR A 128 18.74 -5.31 3.84
CA THR A 128 19.08 -4.85 5.17
C THR A 128 18.16 -5.55 6.14
N ASN A 129 18.70 -5.98 7.28
CA ASN A 129 17.94 -6.59 8.37
C ASN A 129 16.94 -5.60 9.04
N GLU A 130 16.54 -4.52 8.38
CA GLU A 130 15.70 -3.47 8.95
C GLU A 130 14.21 -3.84 8.77
N LYS A 131 13.65 -4.43 9.82
CA LYS A 131 12.21 -4.73 9.95
C LYS A 131 11.41 -3.47 10.27
N LYS A 132 11.19 -2.59 9.30
CA LYS A 132 10.43 -1.33 9.49
C LYS A 132 9.73 -0.87 8.21
N PRO A 133 8.64 -0.07 8.31
CA PRO A 133 8.02 0.52 7.15
C PRO A 133 8.93 1.59 6.50
N PRO A 134 8.87 1.79 5.17
CA PRO A 134 9.75 2.68 4.43
C PRO A 134 9.81 4.12 4.94
N SER A 135 8.70 4.61 5.50
CA SER A 135 8.55 5.97 6.01
C SER A 135 8.71 6.06 7.54
N GLY A 136 8.80 4.92 8.24
CA GLY A 136 8.68 4.89 9.70
C GLY A 136 7.25 5.16 10.21
N PHE A 137 6.24 4.99 9.35
CA PHE A 137 4.80 5.10 9.66
C PHE A 137 4.06 3.88 9.12
N PHE A 138 2.98 3.48 9.78
CA PHE A 138 2.13 2.40 9.25
C PHE A 138 1.29 2.86 8.05
N HIS A 139 0.90 4.14 8.01
CA HIS A 139 0.31 4.85 6.85
C HIS A 139 0.38 6.36 7.10
N GLY A 140 0.29 7.19 6.05
CA GLY A 140 0.47 8.65 6.15
C GLY A 140 1.92 9.12 5.95
N THR A 141 2.21 10.40 6.26
CA THR A 141 3.44 11.06 5.74
C THR A 141 4.39 11.71 6.75
N GLU A 142 4.08 11.95 8.05
CA GLU A 142 4.89 12.96 8.79
C GLU A 142 5.25 12.74 10.29
N VAL A 143 4.76 11.72 11.04
CA VAL A 143 5.11 11.57 12.49
C VAL A 143 5.51 10.13 12.87
N ARG A 144 6.74 9.91 13.38
CA ARG A 144 7.30 8.54 13.54
C ARG A 144 6.41 7.69 14.43
N ARG A 145 6.26 6.41 14.07
CA ARG A 145 5.54 5.39 14.88
C ARG A 145 4.06 5.73 15.10
N THR A 146 3.43 6.32 14.08
CA THR A 146 2.00 6.65 14.11
C THR A 146 1.24 5.91 13.01
N CYS A 147 -0.04 5.75 13.26
CA CYS A 147 -1.07 5.46 12.27
C CYS A 147 -1.86 6.76 11.96
N GLU A 148 -2.73 6.73 10.94
CA GLU A 148 -3.58 7.89 10.57
C GLU A 148 -4.36 8.41 11.77
N CYS A 149 -4.93 7.52 12.60
CA CYS A 149 -5.71 7.94 13.76
C CYS A 149 -4.90 8.78 14.75
N GLY A 150 -3.58 8.52 14.85
CA GLY A 150 -2.68 9.29 15.71
C GLY A 150 -2.39 10.67 15.13
N ILE A 151 -2.29 10.77 13.80
CA ILE A 151 -2.14 12.05 13.08
C ILE A 151 -3.41 12.89 13.19
N SER A 152 -4.56 12.28 12.93
CA SER A 152 -5.87 12.94 12.93
C SER A 152 -6.48 13.11 14.32
N GLN A 153 -5.84 12.57 15.37
CA GLN A 153 -6.34 12.54 16.74
C GLN A 153 -7.72 11.87 16.87
N THR A 154 -7.96 10.83 16.07
CA THR A 154 -9.19 10.04 16.07
C THR A 154 -8.99 8.61 16.57
N CYS A 155 -7.85 8.29 17.19
CA CYS A 155 -7.69 6.97 17.83
C CYS A 155 -8.72 6.78 18.94
N GLN A 156 -9.10 5.53 19.18
CA GLN A 156 -10.12 5.16 20.16
C GLN A 156 -9.69 5.49 21.60
N GLU A 157 -8.40 5.53 21.85
CA GLU A 157 -7.81 6.02 23.10
C GLU A 157 -6.87 7.19 22.80
N SER A 158 -6.93 8.24 23.62
CA SER A 158 -6.20 9.49 23.34
C SER A 158 -4.70 9.40 23.57
N ASN A 159 -4.22 8.35 24.22
CA ASN A 159 -2.82 8.12 24.58
C ASN A 159 -2.11 7.10 23.68
N VAL A 160 -2.75 6.63 22.60
CA VAL A 160 -2.15 5.72 21.62
C VAL A 160 -1.98 6.40 20.26
N LEU A 161 -1.00 5.93 19.48
CA LEU A 161 -0.72 6.44 18.13
C LEU A 161 -1.30 5.55 17.02
N CYS A 162 -1.70 4.33 17.39
CA CYS A 162 -2.40 3.34 16.56
C CYS A 162 -3.43 2.63 17.45
N ASN A 163 -4.60 2.28 16.90
CA ASN A 163 -5.61 1.55 17.67
C ASN A 163 -5.13 0.14 18.06
N CYS A 164 -4.36 -0.51 17.18
CA CYS A 164 -3.84 -1.86 17.45
C CYS A 164 -2.83 -1.90 18.61
N ASP A 165 -2.18 -0.77 18.92
CA ASP A 165 -1.22 -0.70 20.01
C ASP A 165 -1.89 -0.68 21.41
N ILE A 166 -3.22 -0.63 21.47
CA ILE A 166 -3.98 -0.80 22.73
C ILE A 166 -3.84 -2.24 23.26
N ASN A 167 -3.69 -3.22 22.36
CA ASN A 167 -3.39 -4.62 22.67
C ASN A 167 -4.29 -5.28 23.75
N ASP A 168 -5.60 -5.03 23.71
CA ASP A 168 -6.55 -5.45 24.75
C ASP A 168 -7.37 -6.70 24.39
N GLY A 169 -6.97 -7.43 23.36
CA GLY A 169 -7.67 -8.63 22.89
C GLY A 169 -9.05 -8.36 22.27
N ILE A 170 -9.38 -7.10 21.97
CA ILE A 170 -10.58 -6.70 21.24
C ILE A 170 -10.19 -6.37 19.80
N TRP A 171 -11.11 -6.61 18.85
CA TRP A 171 -10.90 -6.26 17.45
C TRP A 171 -10.78 -4.74 17.27
N ARG A 172 -9.63 -4.33 16.74
CA ARG A 172 -9.32 -2.95 16.39
C ARG A 172 -8.78 -2.89 14.96
N SER A 173 -8.66 -1.70 14.41
CA SER A 173 -8.17 -1.53 13.05
C SER A 173 -7.47 -0.20 12.85
N ASP A 174 -6.37 -0.24 12.11
CA ASP A 174 -5.67 0.92 11.58
C ASP A 174 -5.61 0.77 10.05
N GLU A 175 -6.07 1.80 9.35
CA GLU A 175 -6.24 1.77 7.89
C GLU A 175 -6.09 3.15 7.27
N GLY A 176 -5.68 3.17 6.00
CA GLY A 176 -5.59 4.41 5.26
C GLY A 176 -4.98 4.25 3.88
N TYR A 177 -4.99 5.34 3.13
CA TYR A 177 -4.30 5.43 1.86
C TYR A 177 -2.85 5.90 2.06
N VAL A 178 -1.91 5.15 1.50
CA VAL A 178 -0.55 5.64 1.23
C VAL A 178 -0.62 6.48 -0.03
N THR A 179 -0.37 7.79 0.08
CA THR A 179 -0.48 8.76 -1.03
C THR A 179 0.86 9.32 -1.49
N ASN A 180 1.93 9.12 -0.70
CA ASN A 180 3.28 9.45 -1.13
C ASN A 180 3.72 8.48 -2.23
N LYS A 181 3.87 8.98 -3.46
CA LYS A 181 4.29 8.20 -4.63
C LYS A 181 5.63 7.49 -4.44
N ASP A 182 6.57 8.11 -3.74
CA ASP A 182 7.89 7.51 -3.47
C ASP A 182 7.79 6.32 -2.52
N ALA A 183 6.69 6.24 -1.78
CA ALA A 183 6.37 5.13 -0.90
C ALA A 183 5.58 4.01 -1.58
N LEU A 184 5.21 4.14 -2.86
CA LEU A 184 4.42 3.19 -3.62
C LEU A 184 5.24 2.49 -4.70
N PRO A 185 4.83 1.31 -5.19
CA PRO A 185 3.71 0.50 -4.69
C PRO A 185 4.09 -0.24 -3.41
N ILE A 186 3.11 -0.74 -2.67
CA ILE A 186 3.33 -1.71 -1.59
C ILE A 186 3.77 -3.04 -2.23
N VAL A 187 4.87 -3.63 -1.74
CA VAL A 187 5.45 -4.86 -2.32
C VAL A 187 5.42 -6.06 -1.38
N ALA A 188 5.38 -5.83 -0.07
CA ALA A 188 5.21 -6.88 0.91
C ALA A 188 4.57 -6.36 2.20
N PHE A 189 3.90 -7.26 2.92
CA PHE A 189 3.34 -7.04 4.25
C PHE A 189 3.97 -8.01 5.24
N PHE A 190 4.23 -7.55 6.45
CA PHE A 190 4.81 -8.31 7.54
C PHE A 190 4.00 -8.10 8.81
N ALA A 191 3.90 -9.15 9.62
CA ALA A 191 3.24 -9.11 10.93
C ALA A 191 3.93 -10.04 11.94
N GLY A 192 3.69 -9.80 13.22
CA GLY A 192 4.06 -10.63 14.36
C GLY A 192 3.02 -10.46 15.47
N ASP A 193 3.32 -10.88 16.71
CA ASP A 193 2.41 -10.75 17.86
C ASP A 193 1.00 -11.29 17.54
N THR A 194 0.99 -12.49 16.96
CA THR A 194 -0.21 -13.28 16.71
C THR A 194 -0.01 -14.72 17.18
N GLY A 195 0.91 -14.93 18.12
CA GLY A 195 1.39 -16.24 18.54
C GLY A 195 0.64 -16.81 19.74
N ASP A 196 0.16 -15.93 20.62
CA ASP A 196 -0.50 -16.31 21.86
C ASP A 196 -1.98 -16.65 21.67
N SER A 197 -2.54 -17.30 22.68
CA SER A 197 -3.92 -17.79 22.62
C SER A 197 -4.92 -16.63 22.56
N GLY A 198 -5.63 -16.53 21.44
CA GLY A 198 -6.67 -15.51 21.23
C GLY A 198 -6.19 -14.32 20.41
N GLU A 199 -4.90 -14.30 20.05
CA GLU A 199 -4.34 -13.31 19.13
C GLU A 199 -4.62 -13.66 17.68
N GLU A 200 -4.98 -12.65 16.90
CA GLU A 200 -5.29 -12.80 15.49
C GLU A 200 -5.17 -11.45 14.78
N GLY A 201 -4.80 -11.46 13.50
CA GLY A 201 -4.91 -10.29 12.66
C GLY A 201 -5.40 -10.58 11.25
N HIS A 202 -5.86 -9.52 10.59
CA HIS A 202 -6.25 -9.51 9.19
C HIS A 202 -5.60 -8.33 8.50
N HIS A 203 -4.82 -8.59 7.46
CA HIS A 203 -4.37 -7.53 6.57
C HIS A 203 -5.19 -7.47 5.29
N PHE A 204 -5.26 -6.27 4.73
CA PHE A 204 -5.82 -6.02 3.41
C PHE A 204 -4.98 -4.96 2.72
N ILE A 205 -4.54 -5.26 1.50
CA ILE A 205 -3.89 -4.30 0.60
C ILE A 205 -4.82 -4.13 -0.59
N GLY A 206 -5.17 -2.88 -0.86
CA GLY A 206 -5.96 -2.51 -2.01
C GLY A 206 -5.13 -2.40 -3.29
N PRO A 207 -5.80 -2.35 -4.44
CA PRO A 207 -5.16 -2.09 -5.73
C PRO A 207 -4.44 -0.73 -5.74
N LEU A 208 -3.41 -0.62 -6.57
CA LEU A 208 -2.73 0.66 -6.80
C LEU A 208 -3.58 1.51 -7.73
N GLU A 209 -3.88 2.75 -7.34
CA GLU A 209 -4.67 3.70 -8.11
C GLU A 209 -3.81 4.91 -8.48
N CYS A 210 -3.61 5.17 -9.77
CA CYS A 210 -2.83 6.31 -10.27
C CYS A 210 -3.64 7.17 -11.25
N TYR A 211 -3.52 8.49 -11.15
CA TYR A 211 -4.28 9.44 -11.96
C TYR A 211 -3.52 10.76 -12.17
N GLY A 212 -3.99 11.54 -13.14
CA GLY A 212 -3.25 12.69 -13.65
C GLY A 212 -2.00 12.29 -14.46
N THR A 213 -1.36 13.25 -15.09
CA THR A 213 -0.14 13.05 -15.88
C THR A 213 0.90 14.03 -15.35
N ALA A 214 2.09 13.53 -15.01
CA ALA A 214 3.21 14.32 -14.48
C ALA A 214 4.02 15.00 -15.59
#